data_AF-A0A6J0N5V5-F1
#
_entry.id   AF-A0A6J0N5V5-F1
#
_cell.length_a   1.000
_cell.length_b   1.000
_cell.length_c   1.000
_cell.angle_alpha   90.00
_cell.angle_beta   90.00
_cell.angle_gamma   90.00
#
_symmetry.space_group_name_H-M   'P 1'
#
loop_
_entity.id
_entity.type
_entity.pdbx_description
1 polymer ?
#
loop_
_entity_poly.entity_id
_entity_poly.type
_entity_poly.pdbx_seq_one_letter_code
_entity_poly.pdbx_strand_id
1 'polypeptide(L)'
;MYSEPEFKKPYDDFRERYPSCTKYLDKSVDVKKCAKCHFPGARYNIDTSNCAESLNALFDKARKMSLLLMFDTVIDKIAEWFNRHRKYAVLGPSSRKWVPLVENKIHDRVPKGTKLTVTSLNTFQLEYSVIGEDGKTYLVDLRNKTCSCRKFDIDKFPCRHAISVVVKCLKHDRPVELSDIYDFISSYYFTKVLGLAYRRTVFPVPHITDWMVPQSVADECPLPPLELKQLKDRRDLKALKALKKLKELKKLKELKELKELKELREIFENFVRLCEDFVKTL
;
A
#
# COMPACT_ATOMS: atom_id res chain seq x y z
N MET A 1 -1.40 15.73 4.71
CA MET A 1 -1.28 17.12 4.24
C MET A 1 -0.31 17.12 3.08
N TYR A 2 -0.75 17.56 1.91
CA TYR A 2 0.04 17.46 0.66
C TYR A 2 0.71 18.78 0.30
N SER A 3 0.15 19.91 0.72
CA SER A 3 0.74 21.23 0.52
C SER A 3 1.27 21.81 1.84
N GLU A 4 2.24 22.72 1.74
CA GLU A 4 2.76 23.43 2.92
C GLU A 4 1.69 24.31 3.59
N PRO A 5 0.80 25.01 2.86
CA PRO A 5 -0.30 25.74 3.50
C PRO A 5 -1.27 24.84 4.28
N GLU A 6 -1.56 23.63 3.77
CA GLU A 6 -2.36 22.65 4.51
C GLU A 6 -1.66 22.15 5.78
N PHE A 7 -0.33 22.14 5.80
CA PHE A 7 0.48 21.66 6.93
C PHE A 7 0.69 22.72 8.00
N LYS A 8 0.94 23.97 7.60
CA LYS A 8 1.40 25.04 8.49
C LYS A 8 0.43 25.31 9.64
N LYS A 9 -0.86 25.56 9.34
CA LYS A 9 -1.83 25.92 10.38
C LYS A 9 -2.02 24.80 11.43
N PRO A 10 -2.31 23.54 11.05
CA PRO A 10 -2.40 22.45 12.03
C PRO A 10 -1.10 22.22 12.81
N TYR A 11 0.06 22.45 12.17
CA TYR A 11 1.34 22.32 12.86
C TYR A 11 1.55 23.45 13.87
N ASP A 12 1.26 24.70 13.52
CA ASP A 12 1.33 25.84 14.43
C ASP A 12 0.39 25.66 15.63
N ASP A 13 -0.86 25.22 15.40
CA ASP A 13 -1.82 24.87 16.44
C ASP A 13 -1.28 23.76 17.38
N PHE A 14 -0.59 22.76 16.81
CA PHE A 14 0.08 21.71 17.59
C PHE A 14 1.24 22.28 18.43
N ARG A 15 2.00 23.23 17.89
CA ARG A 15 3.13 23.85 18.61
C ARG A 15 2.67 24.63 19.83
N GLU A 16 1.58 25.36 19.68
CA GLU A 16 0.96 26.11 20.79
C GLU A 16 0.44 25.16 21.88
N ARG A 17 -0.23 24.08 21.48
CA ARG A 17 -0.85 23.15 22.43
C ARG A 17 0.14 22.23 23.14
N TYR A 18 1.23 21.85 22.48
CA TYR A 18 2.22 20.89 22.99
C TYR A 18 3.66 21.38 22.81
N PRO A 19 4.08 22.43 23.56
CA PRO A 19 5.39 23.05 23.39
C PRO A 19 6.56 22.11 23.75
N SER A 20 6.38 21.20 24.71
CA SER A 20 7.39 20.20 25.08
C SER A 20 7.64 19.18 23.97
N CYS A 21 6.57 18.65 23.36
CA CYS A 21 6.66 17.75 22.21
C CYS A 21 7.29 18.45 21.00
N THR A 22 6.94 19.70 20.78
CA THR A 22 7.50 20.53 19.70
C THR A 22 9.00 20.74 19.86
N LYS A 23 9.47 21.04 21.07
CA LYS A 23 10.90 21.16 21.36
C LYS A 23 11.67 19.87 21.03
N TYR A 24 11.05 18.71 21.23
CA TYR A 24 11.62 17.43 20.81
C TYR A 24 11.63 17.28 19.28
N LEU A 25 10.52 17.57 18.60
CA LEU A 25 10.44 17.46 17.14
C LEU A 25 11.44 18.42 16.47
N ASP A 26 11.47 19.69 16.87
CA ASP A 26 12.35 20.71 16.29
C ASP A 26 13.84 20.37 16.49
N LYS A 27 14.20 19.76 17.62
CA LYS A 27 15.59 19.38 17.92
C LYS A 27 16.01 18.03 17.32
N SER A 28 15.12 17.05 17.31
CA SER A 28 15.47 15.64 17.09
C SER A 28 14.92 15.09 15.78
N VAL A 29 13.85 15.68 15.23
CA VAL A 29 13.12 15.15 14.09
C VAL A 29 12.79 16.30 13.13
N ASP A 30 13.79 16.68 12.31
CA ASP A 30 13.64 17.65 11.21
C ASP A 30 12.26 17.53 10.53
N VAL A 31 11.54 18.64 10.39
CA VAL A 31 10.19 18.71 9.80
C VAL A 31 10.14 18.07 8.41
N LYS A 32 11.24 18.12 7.64
CA LYS A 32 11.40 17.43 6.35
C LYS A 32 11.20 15.92 6.48
N LYS A 33 11.41 15.34 7.66
CA LYS A 33 11.23 13.92 7.97
C LYS A 33 9.83 13.60 8.53
N CYS A 34 9.02 14.58 8.90
CA CYS A 34 7.70 14.35 9.51
C CYS A 34 6.54 14.61 8.56
N ALA A 35 6.68 15.54 7.62
CA ALA A 35 5.59 15.99 6.77
C ALA A 35 5.80 15.56 5.31
N LYS A 36 4.79 14.93 4.72
CA LYS A 36 4.81 14.53 3.29
C LYS A 36 5.09 15.70 2.35
N CYS A 37 4.61 16.90 2.67
CA CYS A 37 4.82 18.11 1.87
C CYS A 37 6.27 18.62 1.89
N HIS A 38 7.03 18.36 2.96
CA HIS A 38 8.42 18.81 3.11
C HIS A 38 9.46 17.71 2.85
N PHE A 39 9.04 16.46 2.65
CA PHE A 39 9.97 15.37 2.39
C PHE A 39 10.56 15.48 0.99
N PRO A 40 11.90 15.54 0.83
CA PRO A 40 12.54 15.78 -0.46
C PRO A 40 12.52 14.55 -1.38
N GLY A 41 12.38 13.35 -0.82
CA GLY A 41 12.31 12.11 -1.59
C GLY A 41 10.89 11.71 -1.97
N ALA A 42 10.75 10.54 -2.59
CA ALA A 42 9.45 9.96 -2.84
C ALA A 42 9.02 9.06 -1.67
N ARG A 43 8.09 9.56 -0.86
CA ARG A 43 7.40 8.78 0.19
C ARG A 43 6.21 8.06 -0.41
N TYR A 44 6.45 6.88 -0.96
CA TYR A 44 5.36 6.00 -1.42
C TYR A 44 4.65 5.41 -0.17
N ASN A 45 3.31 5.56 -0.06
CA ASN A 45 2.41 5.02 0.99
C ASN A 45 3.07 3.93 1.88
N ILE A 46 3.24 4.05 3.20
CA ILE A 46 2.29 4.40 4.26
C ILE A 46 3.13 5.01 5.40
N ASP A 47 2.98 6.31 5.63
CA ASP A 47 3.59 7.02 6.75
C ASP A 47 2.61 6.96 7.93
N THR A 48 2.28 5.74 8.34
CA THR A 48 1.60 5.52 9.62
C THR A 48 2.44 4.55 10.41
N SER A 49 2.57 4.82 11.70
CA SER A 49 3.13 3.87 12.66
C SER A 49 2.45 2.50 12.56
N ASN A 50 1.24 2.41 11.98
CA ASN A 50 0.52 1.15 11.73
C ASN A 50 1.39 0.05 11.11
N CYS A 51 2.32 0.35 10.20
CA CYS A 51 3.19 -0.70 9.66
C CYS A 51 4.11 -1.26 10.76
N ALA A 52 4.79 -0.38 11.50
CA ALA A 52 5.64 -0.76 12.62
C ALA A 52 4.82 -1.40 13.76
N GLU A 53 3.67 -0.85 14.11
CA GLU A 53 2.75 -1.37 15.12
C GLU A 53 2.20 -2.75 14.74
N SER A 54 1.81 -2.94 13.48
CA SER A 54 1.33 -4.24 12.98
C SER A 54 2.45 -5.28 13.01
N LEU A 55 3.68 -4.91 12.66
CA LEU A 55 4.84 -5.78 12.78
C LEU A 55 5.16 -6.11 14.23
N ASN A 56 5.13 -5.11 15.12
CA ASN A 56 5.34 -5.31 16.55
C ASN A 56 4.28 -6.23 17.16
N ALA A 57 3.01 -6.06 16.79
CA ALA A 57 1.92 -6.92 17.22
C ALA A 57 2.05 -8.34 16.66
N LEU A 58 2.43 -8.47 15.39
CA LEU A 58 2.66 -9.77 14.74
C LEU A 58 3.77 -10.56 15.43
N PHE A 59 4.86 -9.88 15.79
CA PHE A 59 6.04 -10.49 16.39
C PHE A 59 6.08 -10.41 17.91
N ASP A 60 5.00 -10.00 18.59
CA ASP A 60 5.01 -9.83 20.06
C ASP A 60 5.45 -11.11 20.80
N LYS A 61 4.99 -12.27 20.33
CA LYS A 61 5.40 -13.57 20.89
C LYS A 61 6.83 -13.95 20.49
N ALA A 62 7.22 -13.67 19.25
CA ALA A 62 8.55 -13.99 18.74
C ALA A 62 9.65 -13.22 19.49
N ARG A 63 9.39 -11.98 19.89
CA ARG A 63 10.32 -11.16 20.69
C ARG A 63 10.57 -11.70 22.11
N LYS A 64 9.75 -12.64 22.58
CA LYS A 64 9.90 -13.31 23.89
C LYS A 64 10.62 -14.66 23.76
N MET A 65 11.07 -15.02 22.56
CA MET A 65 11.76 -16.28 22.27
C MET A 65 13.28 -16.08 22.24
N SER A 66 14.04 -17.17 22.10
CA SER A 66 15.48 -17.08 21.83
C SER A 66 15.73 -16.36 20.50
N LEU A 67 16.91 -15.74 20.36
CA LEU A 67 17.27 -14.96 19.18
C LEU A 67 17.12 -15.76 17.87
N LEU A 68 17.59 -17.02 17.87
CA LEU A 68 17.47 -17.91 16.70
C LEU A 68 16.01 -18.17 16.33
N LEU A 69 15.16 -18.49 17.31
CA LEU A 69 13.75 -18.77 17.07
C LEU A 69 12.96 -17.51 16.63
N MET A 70 13.39 -16.33 17.10
CA MET A 70 12.86 -15.05 16.61
C MET A 70 13.19 -14.86 15.12
N PHE A 71 14.44 -15.11 14.71
CA PHE A 71 14.85 -15.00 13.31
C PHE A 71 14.12 -16.01 12.42
N ASP A 72 13.99 -17.27 12.86
CA ASP A 72 13.22 -18.29 12.13
C ASP A 72 11.78 -17.82 11.88
N THR A 73 11.12 -17.29 12.93
CA THR A 73 9.76 -16.77 12.82
C THR A 73 9.65 -15.59 11.84
N VAL A 74 10.65 -14.70 11.83
CA VAL A 74 10.70 -13.56 10.90
C VAL A 74 10.90 -14.06 9.46
N ILE A 75 11.84 -14.97 9.23
CA ILE A 75 12.14 -15.52 7.90
C ILE A 75 10.92 -16.27 7.35
N ASP A 76 10.25 -17.08 8.16
CA ASP A 76 9.01 -17.78 7.79
C ASP A 76 7.92 -16.79 7.37
N LYS A 77 7.75 -15.69 8.12
CA LYS A 77 6.75 -14.67 7.78
C LYS A 77 7.08 -13.92 6.49
N ILE A 78 8.34 -13.59 6.28
CA ILE A 78 8.80 -12.96 5.05
C ILE A 78 8.58 -13.93 3.87
N ALA A 79 8.93 -15.21 4.01
CA ALA A 79 8.70 -16.22 2.98
C ALA A 79 7.21 -16.40 2.65
N GLU A 80 6.34 -16.47 3.66
CA GLU A 80 4.88 -16.51 3.51
C GLU A 80 4.38 -15.29 2.72
N TRP A 81 4.82 -14.08 3.09
CA TRP A 81 4.42 -12.85 2.42
C TRP A 81 4.94 -12.76 0.99
N PHE A 82 6.20 -13.09 0.75
CA PHE A 82 6.77 -13.10 -0.59
C PHE A 82 5.99 -14.05 -1.50
N ASN A 83 5.65 -15.24 -1.00
CA ASN A 83 4.81 -16.17 -1.74
C ASN A 83 3.41 -15.62 -2.01
N ARG A 84 2.75 -15.01 -1.01
CA ARG A 84 1.43 -14.39 -1.17
C ARG A 84 1.44 -13.28 -2.21
N HIS A 85 2.43 -12.38 -2.15
CA HIS A 85 2.52 -11.25 -3.08
C HIS A 85 2.89 -11.69 -4.50
N ARG A 86 3.72 -12.72 -4.67
CA ARG A 86 3.95 -13.34 -5.99
C ARG A 86 2.65 -13.88 -6.59
N LYS A 87 1.89 -14.65 -5.81
CA LYS A 87 0.58 -15.15 -6.26
C LYS A 87 -0.33 -13.99 -6.63
N TYR A 88 -0.43 -12.98 -5.78
CA TYR A 88 -1.25 -11.80 -6.03
C TYR A 88 -0.88 -11.05 -7.32
N ALA A 89 0.41 -10.90 -7.59
CA ALA A 89 0.90 -10.25 -8.80
C ALA A 89 0.53 -11.01 -10.10
N VAL A 90 0.24 -12.32 -10.00
CA VAL A 90 -0.09 -13.17 -11.16
C VAL A 90 -1.59 -13.52 -11.22
N LEU A 91 -2.31 -13.48 -10.09
CA LEU A 91 -3.73 -13.87 -9.99
C LEU A 91 -4.71 -12.83 -10.57
N GLY A 92 -4.25 -11.63 -10.93
CA GLY A 92 -5.09 -10.62 -11.55
C GLY A 92 -5.48 -10.98 -12.99
N PRO A 93 -6.61 -10.46 -13.52
CA PRO A 93 -6.90 -10.51 -14.95
C PRO A 93 -5.71 -9.96 -15.74
N SER A 94 -5.43 -10.52 -16.93
CA SER A 94 -4.36 -10.03 -17.82
C SER A 94 -4.53 -8.55 -18.20
N SER A 95 -5.76 -8.04 -18.12
CA SER A 95 -6.09 -6.62 -18.32
C SER A 95 -5.69 -5.71 -17.15
N ARG A 96 -5.47 -6.23 -15.94
CA ARG A 96 -5.10 -5.43 -14.75
C ARG A 96 -3.63 -5.05 -14.80
N LYS A 97 -3.35 -3.80 -15.18
CA LYS A 97 -1.98 -3.28 -15.34
C LYS A 97 -1.32 -2.83 -14.04
N TRP A 98 -2.09 -2.41 -13.04
CA TRP A 98 -1.58 -1.88 -11.76
C TRP A 98 -2.14 -2.59 -10.53
N VAL A 99 -1.52 -2.28 -9.38
CA VAL A 99 -1.94 -2.80 -8.08
C VAL A 99 -3.37 -2.32 -7.75
N PRO A 100 -4.23 -3.21 -7.22
CA PRO A 100 -5.62 -2.88 -6.89
C PRO A 100 -5.82 -1.67 -5.96
N LEU A 101 -4.83 -1.35 -5.12
CA LEU A 101 -4.86 -0.11 -4.33
C LEU A 101 -5.01 1.15 -5.20
N VAL A 102 -4.26 1.23 -6.30
CA VAL A 102 -4.33 2.37 -7.23
C VAL A 102 -5.56 2.27 -8.11
N GLU A 103 -5.94 1.07 -8.53
CA GLU A 103 -7.19 0.82 -9.27
C GLU A 103 -8.40 1.39 -8.55
N ASN A 104 -8.57 0.98 -7.29
CA ASN A 104 -9.69 1.40 -6.45
C ASN A 104 -9.64 2.91 -6.22
N LYS A 105 -8.45 3.48 -5.95
CA LYS A 105 -8.32 4.94 -5.80
C LYS A 105 -8.68 5.71 -7.07
N ILE A 106 -8.31 5.23 -8.25
CA ILE A 106 -8.68 5.87 -9.52
C ILE A 106 -10.18 5.72 -9.74
N HIS A 107 -10.72 4.52 -9.59
CA HIS A 107 -12.15 4.24 -9.69
C HIS A 107 -12.98 5.17 -8.79
N ASP A 108 -12.57 5.37 -7.53
CA ASP A 108 -13.28 6.25 -6.59
C ASP A 108 -13.15 7.74 -6.93
N ARG A 109 -12.06 8.13 -7.59
CA ARG A 109 -11.77 9.54 -7.93
C ARG A 109 -12.40 9.94 -9.26
N VAL A 110 -12.60 9.03 -10.21
CA VAL A 110 -13.16 9.32 -11.53
C VAL A 110 -14.53 10.01 -11.44
N PRO A 111 -15.55 9.46 -10.73
CA PRO A 111 -16.86 10.11 -10.63
C PRO A 111 -16.85 11.49 -9.95
N LYS A 112 -15.83 11.76 -9.14
CA LYS A 112 -15.63 13.07 -8.48
C LYS A 112 -14.94 14.04 -9.42
N GLY A 113 -13.91 13.59 -10.13
CA GLY A 113 -13.19 14.37 -11.12
C GLY A 113 -14.08 14.80 -12.29
N THR A 114 -14.97 13.93 -12.78
CA THR A 114 -15.84 14.26 -13.92
C THR A 114 -16.82 15.39 -13.68
N LYS A 115 -17.04 15.77 -12.40
CA LYS A 115 -17.92 16.88 -12.01
C LYS A 115 -17.21 18.23 -11.96
N LEU A 116 -15.88 18.24 -12.07
CA LEU A 116 -15.08 19.45 -11.95
C LEU A 116 -15.06 20.23 -13.26
N THR A 117 -15.10 21.56 -13.15
CA THR A 117 -14.97 22.46 -14.30
C THR A 117 -13.51 22.58 -14.69
N VAL A 118 -13.21 22.32 -15.97
CA VAL A 118 -11.86 22.36 -16.53
C VAL A 118 -11.78 23.41 -17.62
N THR A 119 -10.85 24.35 -17.48
CA THR A 119 -10.49 25.35 -18.47
C THR A 119 -9.13 25.02 -19.06
N SER A 120 -9.04 24.94 -20.38
CA SER A 120 -7.77 24.74 -21.08
C SER A 120 -6.99 26.05 -21.05
N LEU A 121 -5.73 26.01 -20.57
CA LEU A 121 -4.87 27.21 -20.55
C LEU A 121 -3.90 27.18 -21.74
N ASN A 122 -3.22 26.04 -21.92
CA ASN A 122 -2.29 25.82 -23.02
C ASN A 122 -2.31 24.34 -23.41
N THR A 123 -3.09 24.01 -24.45
CA THR A 123 -3.24 22.63 -24.92
C THR A 123 -1.95 22.08 -25.53
N PHE A 124 -1.06 22.91 -26.07
CA PHE A 124 0.25 22.48 -26.59
C PHE A 124 1.22 22.04 -25.48
N GLN A 125 1.13 22.66 -24.30
CA GLN A 125 1.93 22.29 -23.12
C GLN A 125 1.18 21.37 -22.15
N LEU A 126 -0.08 21.03 -22.44
CA LEU A 126 -0.97 20.24 -21.59
C LEU A 126 -1.21 20.86 -20.19
N GLU A 127 -1.41 22.17 -20.17
CA GLU A 127 -1.67 22.96 -18.96
C GLU A 127 -3.14 23.37 -18.87
N TYR A 128 -3.72 23.16 -17.69
CA TYR A 128 -5.15 23.32 -17.45
C TYR A 128 -5.44 23.93 -16.07
N SER A 129 -6.51 24.70 -15.99
CA SER A 129 -7.07 25.20 -14.74
C SER A 129 -8.31 24.40 -14.38
N VAL A 130 -8.41 23.96 -13.12
CA VAL A 130 -9.53 23.16 -12.62
C VAL A 130 -10.13 23.82 -11.40
N ILE A 131 -11.44 24.06 -11.39
CA ILE A 131 -12.16 24.50 -10.20
C ILE A 131 -12.53 23.27 -9.37
N GLY A 132 -11.98 23.17 -8.17
CA GLY A 132 -12.27 22.09 -7.22
C GLY A 132 -13.65 22.24 -6.55
N GLU A 133 -14.12 21.16 -5.93
CA GLU A 133 -15.35 21.16 -5.10
C GLU A 133 -15.29 22.16 -3.93
N ASP A 134 -14.08 22.54 -3.52
CA ASP A 134 -13.82 23.54 -2.48
C ASP A 134 -13.80 24.98 -3.02
N GLY A 135 -14.17 25.19 -4.29
CA GLY A 135 -14.16 26.48 -4.98
C GLY A 135 -12.77 27.00 -5.33
N LYS A 136 -11.69 26.26 -4.99
CA LYS A 136 -10.32 26.68 -5.28
C LYS A 136 -9.92 26.31 -6.69
N THR A 137 -9.10 27.16 -7.30
CA THR A 137 -8.49 26.89 -8.60
C THR A 137 -7.22 26.08 -8.43
N TYR A 138 -7.11 25.00 -9.21
CA TYR A 138 -5.95 24.13 -9.25
C TYR A 138 -5.33 24.13 -10.65
N LEU A 139 -4.07 24.53 -10.75
CA LEU A 139 -3.25 24.32 -11.94
C LEU A 139 -2.87 22.83 -12.05
N VAL A 140 -3.10 22.25 -13.22
CA VAL A 140 -2.76 20.88 -13.60
C VAL A 140 -1.87 20.92 -14.83
N ASP A 141 -0.75 20.22 -14.77
CA ASP A 141 0.17 20.02 -15.88
C ASP A 141 0.30 18.51 -16.10
N LEU A 142 -0.29 18.02 -17.20
CA LEU A 142 -0.28 16.60 -17.52
C LEU A 142 1.06 16.14 -18.06
N ARG A 143 1.83 17.02 -18.72
CA ARG A 143 3.15 16.70 -19.29
C ARG A 143 4.15 16.40 -18.17
N ASN A 144 4.22 17.27 -17.17
CA ASN A 144 5.09 17.10 -16.01
C ASN A 144 4.47 16.25 -14.90
N LYS A 145 3.20 15.83 -15.07
CA LYS A 145 2.45 14.99 -14.12
C LYS A 145 2.34 15.64 -12.73
N THR A 146 2.01 16.93 -12.72
CA THR A 146 1.89 17.73 -11.49
C THR A 146 0.51 18.36 -11.35
N CYS A 147 0.17 18.68 -10.11
CA CYS A 147 -1.00 19.46 -9.76
C CYS A 147 -0.66 20.35 -8.56
N SER A 148 -1.13 21.58 -8.56
CA SER A 148 -1.01 22.49 -7.39
C SER A 148 -1.56 21.92 -6.08
N CYS A 149 -2.43 20.89 -6.12
CA CYS A 149 -2.84 20.16 -4.91
C CYS A 149 -1.77 19.19 -4.36
N ARG A 150 -0.65 19.04 -5.06
CA ARG A 150 0.53 18.20 -4.77
C ARG A 150 0.28 16.70 -4.67
N LYS A 151 -0.97 16.25 -4.72
CA LYS A 151 -1.31 14.82 -4.72
C LYS A 151 -0.78 14.11 -5.94
N PHE A 152 -0.87 14.71 -7.13
CA PHE A 152 -0.35 14.08 -8.35
C PHE A 152 1.19 13.96 -8.29
N ASP A 153 1.84 15.00 -7.80
CA ASP A 153 3.28 15.12 -7.64
C ASP A 153 3.85 14.09 -6.66
N ILE A 154 3.16 13.90 -5.53
CA ILE A 154 3.64 13.07 -4.41
C ILE A 154 3.16 11.63 -4.54
N ASP A 155 1.87 11.41 -4.81
CA ASP A 155 1.32 10.06 -4.96
C ASP A 155 1.79 9.41 -6.27
N LYS A 156 2.25 10.19 -7.27
CA LYS A 156 2.69 9.70 -8.59
C LYS A 156 1.62 8.94 -9.38
N PHE A 157 0.35 9.24 -9.11
CA PHE A 157 -0.80 8.87 -9.94
C PHE A 157 -1.86 9.98 -9.88
N PRO A 158 -2.75 10.10 -10.88
CA PRO A 158 -3.66 11.21 -11.02
C PRO A 158 -4.51 11.49 -9.77
N CYS A 159 -4.49 12.75 -9.32
CA CYS A 159 -5.47 13.27 -8.35
C CYS A 159 -6.81 13.57 -9.05
N ARG A 160 -7.89 13.85 -8.29
CA ARG A 160 -9.20 14.17 -8.88
C ARG A 160 -9.17 15.30 -9.92
N HIS A 161 -8.31 16.31 -9.73
CA HIS A 161 -8.14 17.43 -10.68
C HIS A 161 -7.41 16.98 -11.95
N ALA A 162 -6.38 16.13 -11.82
CA ALA A 162 -5.71 15.57 -13.00
C ALA A 162 -6.65 14.64 -13.79
N ILE A 163 -7.45 13.84 -13.09
CA ILE A 163 -8.44 12.95 -13.71
C ILE A 163 -9.50 13.74 -14.49
N SER A 164 -9.99 14.86 -13.95
CA SER A 164 -10.97 15.68 -14.66
C SER A 164 -10.43 16.19 -16.00
N VAL A 165 -9.16 16.62 -16.03
CA VAL A 165 -8.48 17.02 -17.27
C VAL A 165 -8.33 15.85 -18.22
N VAL A 166 -7.80 14.71 -17.76
CA VAL A 166 -7.59 13.52 -18.60
C VAL A 166 -8.91 13.05 -19.23
N VAL A 167 -9.99 12.99 -18.46
CA VAL A 167 -11.30 12.59 -18.99
C VAL A 167 -11.81 13.60 -20.02
N LYS A 168 -11.61 14.91 -19.81
CA LYS A 168 -11.97 15.94 -20.79
C LYS A 168 -11.19 15.75 -22.10
N CYS A 169 -9.88 15.58 -22.01
CA CYS A 169 -9.02 15.33 -23.17
C CYS A 169 -9.45 14.07 -23.94
N LEU A 170 -9.64 12.95 -23.25
CA LEU A 170 -10.03 11.68 -23.90
C LEU A 170 -11.38 11.73 -24.63
N LYS A 171 -12.29 12.61 -24.21
CA LYS A 171 -13.63 12.79 -24.79
C LYS A 171 -13.71 13.83 -25.91
N HIS A 172 -12.98 14.93 -25.79
CA HIS A 172 -13.23 16.11 -26.62
C HIS A 172 -12.02 16.63 -27.38
N ASP A 173 -10.81 16.42 -26.86
CA ASP A 173 -9.61 17.09 -27.35
C ASP A 173 -8.41 16.20 -27.03
N ARG A 174 -8.37 15.01 -27.65
CA ARG A 174 -7.39 13.96 -27.34
C ARG A 174 -6.06 14.30 -28.02
N PRO A 175 -5.02 14.69 -27.27
CA PRO A 175 -3.69 14.87 -27.83
C PRO A 175 -3.13 13.52 -28.27
N VAL A 176 -2.26 13.52 -29.28
CA VAL A 176 -1.66 12.28 -29.83
C VAL A 176 -0.92 11.49 -28.75
N GLU A 177 -0.30 12.18 -27.79
CA GLU A 177 0.47 11.59 -26.68
C GLU A 177 -0.40 10.93 -25.60
N LEU A 178 -1.73 10.95 -25.75
CA LEU A 178 -2.71 10.67 -24.69
C LEU A 178 -3.60 9.49 -25.08
N SER A 179 -3.18 8.28 -24.70
CA SER A 179 -3.89 7.05 -25.07
C SER A 179 -4.96 6.66 -24.04
N ASP A 180 -4.61 6.74 -22.76
CA ASP A 180 -5.48 6.38 -21.63
C ASP A 180 -4.97 7.07 -20.34
N ILE A 181 -5.78 7.05 -19.28
CA ILE A 181 -5.40 7.48 -17.93
C ILE A 181 -4.13 6.77 -17.41
N TYR A 182 -3.80 5.63 -18.00
CA TYR A 182 -2.68 4.77 -17.63
C TYR A 182 -1.33 5.46 -17.83
N ASP A 183 -1.23 6.36 -18.80
CA ASP A 183 0.01 7.05 -19.17
C ASP A 183 0.50 8.00 -18.06
N PHE A 184 -0.40 8.36 -17.15
CA PHE A 184 -0.15 9.27 -16.03
C PHE A 184 0.14 8.57 -14.70
N ILE A 185 0.12 7.24 -14.67
CA ILE A 185 0.39 6.47 -13.46
C ILE A 185 1.85 6.02 -13.49
N SER A 186 2.57 6.26 -12.40
CA SER A 186 3.95 5.79 -12.27
C SER A 186 4.04 4.27 -12.37
N SER A 187 5.06 3.79 -13.09
CA SER A 187 5.37 2.37 -13.26
C SER A 187 5.59 1.65 -11.92
N TYR A 188 5.92 2.38 -10.85
CA TYR A 188 6.01 1.85 -9.50
C TYR A 188 4.74 1.11 -9.05
N TYR A 189 3.58 1.54 -9.54
CA TYR A 189 2.29 0.92 -9.20
C TYR A 189 1.91 -0.23 -10.12
N PHE A 190 2.76 -0.62 -11.07
CA PHE A 190 2.42 -1.67 -12.01
C PHE A 190 2.54 -3.04 -11.34
N THR A 191 1.59 -3.93 -11.62
CA THR A 191 1.57 -5.29 -11.07
C THR A 191 2.84 -6.06 -11.46
N LYS A 192 3.38 -5.78 -12.65
CA LYS A 192 4.67 -6.31 -13.10
C LYS A 192 5.83 -5.90 -12.18
N VAL A 193 5.89 -4.62 -11.79
CA VAL A 193 6.93 -4.10 -10.88
C VAL A 193 6.78 -4.70 -9.48
N LEU A 194 5.53 -4.84 -9.00
CA LEU A 194 5.25 -5.57 -7.77
C LEU A 194 5.75 -7.03 -7.84
N GLY A 195 5.46 -7.73 -8.94
CA GLY A 195 5.92 -9.10 -9.16
C GLY A 195 7.44 -9.23 -9.16
N LEU A 196 8.15 -8.25 -9.75
CA LEU A 196 9.61 -8.20 -9.72
C LEU A 196 10.15 -7.98 -8.31
N ALA A 197 9.52 -7.11 -7.51
CA ALA A 197 9.94 -6.85 -6.13
C ALA A 197 9.89 -8.11 -5.24
N TYR A 198 8.91 -8.99 -5.47
CA TYR A 198 8.75 -10.24 -4.71
C TYR A 198 9.25 -11.49 -5.44
N ARG A 199 9.98 -11.35 -6.57
CA ARG A 199 10.38 -12.47 -7.43
C ARG A 199 11.28 -13.49 -6.72
N ARG A 200 12.17 -13.04 -5.84
CA ARG A 200 13.15 -13.90 -5.17
C ARG A 200 12.46 -14.84 -4.17
N THR A 201 12.90 -16.09 -4.13
CA THR A 201 12.47 -17.05 -3.12
C THR A 201 13.26 -16.80 -1.84
N VAL A 202 12.55 -16.70 -0.72
CA VAL A 202 13.14 -16.70 0.62
C VAL A 202 13.06 -18.13 1.11
N PHE A 203 14.22 -18.74 1.36
CA PHE A 203 14.32 -20.11 1.85
C PHE A 203 14.32 -20.11 3.38
N PRO A 204 13.67 -21.11 4.02
CA PRO A 204 13.77 -21.27 5.46
C PRO A 204 15.21 -21.62 5.84
N VAL A 205 15.58 -21.29 7.07
CA VAL A 205 16.87 -21.70 7.62
C VAL A 205 16.82 -23.21 7.89
N PRO A 206 17.82 -24.01 7.45
CA PRO A 206 17.89 -25.43 7.76
C PRO A 206 17.90 -25.70 9.26
N HIS A 207 17.66 -26.94 9.68
CA HIS A 207 17.79 -27.29 11.09
C HIS A 207 19.25 -27.13 11.56
N ILE A 208 19.48 -26.79 12.82
CA ILE A 208 20.83 -26.54 13.38
C ILE A 208 21.79 -27.72 13.18
N THR A 209 21.27 -28.95 13.07
CA THR A 209 22.06 -30.16 12.78
C THR A 209 22.73 -30.13 11.42
N ASP A 210 22.19 -29.35 10.49
CA ASP A 210 22.65 -29.29 9.12
C ASP A 210 23.60 -28.09 8.90
N TRP A 211 23.89 -27.32 9.95
CA TRP A 211 24.71 -26.11 9.86
C TRP A 211 26.20 -26.47 9.88
N MET A 212 26.92 -26.03 8.86
CA MET A 212 28.39 -25.99 8.89
C MET A 212 28.83 -24.64 9.45
N VAL A 213 29.01 -24.56 10.77
CA VAL A 213 29.42 -23.32 11.45
C VAL A 213 30.95 -23.20 11.44
N PRO A 214 31.54 -22.14 10.83
CA PRO A 214 32.98 -21.92 10.90
C PRO A 214 33.45 -21.71 12.35
N GLN A 215 34.63 -22.23 12.68
CA GLN A 215 35.15 -22.19 14.05
C GLN A 215 35.25 -20.76 14.61
N SER A 216 35.65 -19.79 13.78
CA SER A 216 35.70 -18.37 14.17
C SER A 216 34.36 -17.81 14.64
N VAL A 217 33.24 -18.31 14.11
CA VAL A 217 31.88 -17.90 14.52
C VAL A 217 31.46 -18.64 15.78
N ALA A 218 31.85 -19.91 15.93
CA ALA A 218 31.57 -20.70 17.13
C ALA A 218 32.27 -20.12 18.37
N ASP A 219 33.49 -19.59 18.20
CA ASP A 219 34.28 -18.99 19.29
C ASP A 219 33.72 -17.63 19.74
N GLU A 220 33.08 -16.89 18.82
CA GLU A 220 32.46 -15.58 19.09
C GLU A 220 31.01 -15.67 19.59
N CYS A 221 30.35 -16.81 19.40
CA CYS A 221 28.95 -17.01 19.76
C CYS A 221 28.86 -17.67 21.14
N PRO A 222 28.62 -16.91 22.24
CA PRO A 222 28.31 -17.54 23.51
C PRO A 222 27.07 -18.40 23.31
N LEU A 223 27.19 -19.69 23.68
CA LEU A 223 26.12 -20.68 23.61
C LEU A 223 24.75 -20.04 23.94
N PRO A 224 23.67 -20.43 23.22
CA PRO A 224 22.35 -19.89 23.51
C PRO A 224 22.02 -20.06 25.00
N PRO A 225 21.34 -19.08 25.64
CA PRO A 225 20.86 -19.24 27.00
C PRO A 225 20.14 -20.59 27.09
N LEU A 226 20.59 -21.40 28.05
CA LEU A 226 20.16 -22.75 28.37
C LEU A 226 18.79 -23.13 27.81
N GLU A 227 18.78 -24.25 27.09
CA GLU A 227 17.61 -25.02 26.70
C GLU A 227 16.43 -24.82 27.66
N LEU A 228 15.24 -24.64 27.07
CA LEU A 228 13.92 -24.64 27.69
C LEU A 228 13.59 -25.97 28.41
N LYS A 229 14.40 -26.39 29.39
CA LYS A 229 14.09 -27.50 30.30
C LYS A 229 12.92 -27.17 31.24
N GLN A 230 12.33 -25.97 31.16
CA GLN A 230 11.17 -25.55 31.96
C GLN A 230 9.85 -25.35 31.16
N LEU A 231 9.79 -25.71 29.87
CA LEU A 231 8.51 -25.81 29.14
C LEU A 231 7.97 -27.24 29.00
N LYS A 232 8.57 -28.21 29.69
CA LYS A 232 7.95 -29.52 29.89
C LYS A 232 6.93 -29.43 31.03
N ASP A 233 5.71 -29.05 30.66
CA ASP A 233 4.44 -29.64 31.13
C ASP A 233 3.28 -28.62 31.19
N ARG A 234 2.16 -29.05 30.60
CA ARG A 234 0.80 -28.46 30.62
C ARG A 234 0.47 -27.22 29.77
N ARG A 235 1.39 -26.33 29.40
CA ARG A 235 1.03 -25.12 28.62
C ARG A 235 0.96 -25.33 27.09
N ASP A 236 1.71 -26.29 26.56
CA ASP A 236 1.78 -26.53 25.11
C ASP A 236 0.54 -27.22 24.53
N LEU A 237 -0.16 -28.06 25.29
CA LEU A 237 -1.42 -28.65 24.82
C LEU A 237 -2.52 -27.60 24.63
N LYS A 238 -2.55 -26.56 25.48
CA LYS A 238 -3.48 -25.43 25.31
C LYS A 238 -3.03 -24.50 24.18
N ALA A 239 -1.73 -24.25 24.01
CA ALA A 239 -1.20 -23.40 22.94
C ALA A 239 -1.33 -24.05 21.54
N LEU A 240 -1.06 -25.35 21.41
CA LEU A 240 -1.31 -26.13 20.18
C LEU A 240 -2.81 -26.25 19.88
N LYS A 241 -3.66 -26.49 20.89
CA LYS A 241 -5.12 -26.46 20.69
C LYS A 241 -5.61 -25.07 20.29
N ALA A 242 -5.08 -24.00 20.88
CA ALA A 242 -5.41 -22.63 20.52
C ALA A 242 -4.94 -22.26 19.10
N LEU A 243 -3.74 -22.69 18.69
CA LEU A 243 -3.23 -22.53 17.32
C LEU A 243 -4.02 -23.34 16.29
N LYS A 244 -4.46 -24.56 16.62
CA LYS A 244 -5.40 -25.34 15.79
C LYS A 244 -6.74 -24.60 15.66
N LYS A 245 -7.30 -24.12 16.77
CA LYS A 245 -8.56 -23.35 16.78
C LYS A 245 -8.44 -22.04 15.99
N LEU A 246 -7.30 -21.35 16.07
CA LEU A 246 -7.00 -20.14 15.27
C LEU A 246 -6.82 -20.44 13.79
N LYS A 247 -6.17 -21.57 13.43
CA LYS A 247 -6.08 -22.02 12.04
C LYS A 247 -7.44 -22.39 11.47
N GLU A 248 -8.30 -23.05 12.25
CA GLU A 248 -9.68 -23.37 11.84
C GLU A 248 -10.55 -22.12 11.71
N LEU A 249 -10.48 -21.19 12.67
CA LEU A 249 -11.18 -19.90 12.59
C LEU A 249 -10.73 -19.06 11.40
N LYS A 250 -9.43 -19.08 11.08
CA LYS A 250 -8.90 -18.39 9.89
C LYS A 250 -9.36 -19.06 8.60
N LYS A 251 -9.36 -20.40 8.54
CA LYS A 251 -9.92 -21.16 7.41
C LYS A 251 -11.41 -20.88 7.22
N LEU A 252 -12.19 -20.80 8.30
CA LEU A 252 -13.62 -20.46 8.29
C LEU A 252 -13.86 -19.03 7.81
N LYS A 253 -13.02 -18.08 8.20
CA LYS A 253 -13.11 -16.68 7.76
C LYS A 253 -12.76 -16.54 6.27
N GLU A 254 -11.68 -17.20 5.82
CA GLU A 254 -11.29 -17.26 4.41
C GLU A 254 -12.36 -17.98 3.56
N LEU A 255 -13.00 -19.03 4.07
CA LEU A 255 -14.13 -19.71 3.42
C LEU A 255 -15.38 -18.85 3.33
N LYS A 256 -15.66 -18.03 4.36
CA LYS A 256 -16.80 -17.11 4.38
C LYS A 256 -16.60 -15.96 3.39
N GLU A 257 -15.41 -15.37 3.36
CA GLU A 257 -15.02 -14.36 2.37
C GLU A 257 -15.06 -14.94 0.93
N LEU A 258 -14.66 -16.20 0.72
CA LEU A 258 -14.79 -16.90 -0.56
C LEU A 258 -16.25 -17.16 -0.98
N LYS A 259 -17.14 -17.42 -0.01
CA LYS A 259 -18.57 -17.62 -0.26
C LYS A 259 -19.26 -16.30 -0.60
N GLU A 260 -18.95 -15.22 0.14
CA GLU A 260 -19.41 -13.87 -0.17
C GLU A 260 -18.89 -13.39 -1.55
N LEU A 261 -17.66 -13.74 -1.93
CA LEU A 261 -17.11 -13.47 -3.27
C LEU A 261 -17.78 -14.30 -4.37
N LYS A 262 -18.26 -15.52 -4.09
CA LYS A 262 -19.05 -16.31 -5.03
C LYS A 262 -20.45 -15.75 -5.21
N GLU A 263 -21.11 -15.36 -4.12
CA GLU A 263 -22.42 -14.70 -4.17
C GLU A 263 -22.33 -13.35 -4.91
N LEU A 264 -21.28 -12.56 -4.68
CA LEU A 264 -21.01 -11.33 -5.43
C LEU A 264 -20.70 -11.56 -6.91
N ARG A 265 -20.00 -12.65 -7.25
CA ARG A 265 -19.76 -13.05 -8.64
C ARG A 265 -21.07 -13.44 -9.33
N GLU A 266 -21.93 -14.19 -8.66
CA GLU A 266 -23.22 -14.64 -9.19
C GLU A 266 -24.18 -13.45 -9.39
N ILE A 267 -24.17 -12.47 -8.48
CA ILE A 267 -24.87 -11.19 -8.65
C ILE A 267 -24.31 -10.40 -9.85
N PHE A 268 -22.99 -10.35 -10.01
CA PHE A 268 -22.34 -9.63 -11.11
C PHE A 268 -22.62 -10.29 -12.47
N GLU A 269 -22.58 -11.63 -12.54
CA GLU A 269 -22.91 -12.39 -13.75
C GLU A 269 -24.40 -12.25 -14.13
N ASN A 270 -25.31 -12.22 -13.15
CA ASN A 270 -26.73 -11.94 -13.37
C ASN A 270 -26.98 -10.49 -13.83
N PHE A 271 -26.25 -9.52 -13.29
CA PHE A 271 -26.33 -8.13 -13.71
C PHE A 271 -25.82 -7.93 -15.15
N VAL A 272 -24.71 -8.58 -15.51
CA VAL A 272 -24.20 -8.57 -16.89
C VAL A 272 -25.20 -9.18 -17.86
N ARG A 273 -25.84 -10.30 -17.51
CA ARG A 273 -26.92 -10.89 -18.34
C ARG A 273 -28.12 -9.96 -18.50
N LEU A 274 -28.57 -9.33 -17.43
CA LEU A 274 -29.64 -8.33 -17.47
C LEU A 274 -29.30 -7.14 -18.38
N CYS A 275 -28.05 -6.69 -18.38
CA CYS A 275 -27.59 -5.64 -19.28
C CYS A 275 -27.52 -6.12 -20.75
N GLU A 276 -27.07 -7.35 -20.99
CA GLU A 276 -27.03 -7.93 -22.34
C GLU A 276 -28.44 -8.16 -22.91
N ASP A 277 -29.41 -8.53 -22.09
CA ASP A 277 -30.81 -8.72 -22.50
C ASP A 277 -31.53 -7.38 -22.74
N PHE A 278 -31.18 -6.33 -21.97
CA PHE A 278 -31.65 -4.96 -22.20
C PHE A 278 -31.13 -4.37 -23.51
N VAL A 279 -29.89 -4.70 -23.89
CA VAL A 279 -29.29 -4.26 -25.17
C VAL A 279 -29.92 -4.99 -26.36
N LYS A 280 -30.46 -6.20 -26.18
CA LYS A 280 -31.14 -6.96 -27.25
C LYS A 280 -32.61 -6.58 -27.46
N THR A 281 -33.18 -5.80 -26.55
CA THR A 281 -34.59 -5.35 -26.60
C THR A 281 -34.75 -3.89 -27.05
N LEU A 282 -33.63 -3.24 -27.39
CA LEU A 282 -33.54 -1.95 -28.10
C LEU A 282 -33.14 -2.18 -29.56
#